data_AF-A0AAN8FP70-F1
#
_entry.id   AF-A0AAN8FP70-F1
#
_cell.length_a   1.000
_cell.length_b   1.000
_cell.length_c   1.000
_cell.angle_alpha   90.00
_cell.angle_beta   90.00
_cell.angle_gamma   90.00
#
_symmetry.space_group_name_H-M   'P 1'
#
loop_
_entity.id
_entity.type
_entity.pdbx_description
1 polymer ?
#
loop_
_entity_poly.entity_id
_entity_poly.type
_entity_poly.pdbx_seq_one_letter_code
_entity_poly.pdbx_strand_id
1 'polypeptide(L)'
;MANTVHYDGQKTTITITEEGGEMLFQHWLDQTISGLMSAIATKKLEDVGKLEQRAHKRCTRKASSVKEHAQCVVMLMDDAAKLEKLRRTPTPDKRS
;
A
#
# COMPACT_ATOMS: atom_id res chain seq x y z
N MET A 1 -7.31 -26.26 -20.35
CA MET A 1 -7.03 -27.27 -19.30
C MET A 1 -7.46 -26.68 -17.96
N ALA A 2 -7.64 -27.48 -16.91
CA ALA A 2 -8.02 -26.97 -15.59
C ALA A 2 -6.88 -27.23 -14.59
N ASN A 3 -6.75 -26.36 -13.58
CA ASN A 3 -5.79 -26.58 -12.49
C ASN A 3 -6.15 -27.86 -11.73
N THR A 4 -5.18 -28.72 -11.42
CA THR A 4 -5.41 -29.97 -10.67
C THR A 4 -4.54 -30.04 -9.42
N VAL A 5 -5.06 -30.71 -8.39
CA VAL A 5 -4.35 -30.96 -7.14
C VAL A 5 -4.31 -32.46 -6.89
N HIS A 6 -3.13 -33.00 -6.64
CA HIS A 6 -2.93 -34.41 -6.35
C HIS A 6 -2.04 -34.59 -5.13
N TYR A 7 -2.47 -35.41 -4.16
CA TYR A 7 -1.69 -35.75 -2.97
C TYR A 7 -1.38 -37.25 -2.98
N ASP A 8 -0.10 -37.61 -2.85
CA ASP A 8 0.35 -39.01 -2.90
C ASP A 8 0.67 -39.63 -1.52
N GLY A 9 0.33 -38.93 -0.44
CA GLY A 9 0.68 -39.34 0.93
C GLY A 9 1.97 -38.72 1.47
N GLN A 10 2.79 -38.09 0.61
CA GLN A 10 4.00 -37.37 1.02
C GLN A 10 4.06 -35.95 0.45
N LYS A 11 3.65 -35.76 -0.81
CA LYS A 11 3.68 -34.47 -1.50
C LYS A 11 2.34 -34.11 -2.11
N THR A 12 2.02 -32.82 -2.07
CA THR A 12 0.94 -32.22 -2.85
C THR A 12 1.53 -31.65 -4.13
N THR A 13 1.10 -32.17 -5.27
CA THR A 13 1.44 -31.64 -6.60
C THR A 13 0.27 -30.82 -7.10
N ILE A 14 0.53 -29.55 -7.42
CA ILE A 14 -0.45 -28.65 -8.03
C ILE A 14 -0.02 -28.42 -9.47
N THR A 15 -0.85 -28.86 -10.42
CA THR A 15 -0.65 -28.55 -11.83
C THR A 15 -1.43 -27.29 -12.15
N ILE A 16 -0.72 -26.26 -12.61
CA ILE A 16 -1.30 -24.96 -12.94
C ILE A 16 -1.26 -24.78 -14.45
N THR A 17 -2.32 -24.25 -15.05
CA THR A 17 -2.30 -23.85 -16.46
C THR A 17 -1.43 -22.61 -16.66
N GLU A 18 -1.10 -22.29 -17.91
CA GLU A 18 -0.36 -21.07 -18.22
C GLU A 18 -1.08 -19.82 -17.71
N GLU A 19 -2.38 -19.69 -17.97
CA GLU A 19 -3.20 -18.56 -17.51
C GLU A 19 -3.31 -18.52 -15.97
N GLY A 20 -3.40 -19.68 -15.33
CA GLY A 20 -3.36 -19.79 -13.88
C GLY A 20 -2.02 -19.33 -13.30
N GLY A 21 -0.91 -19.64 -14.00
CA GLY A 21 0.43 -19.19 -13.67
C GLY A 21 0.58 -17.68 -13.78
N GLU A 22 0.08 -17.08 -14.87
CA GLU A 22 0.07 -15.63 -15.08
C GLU A 22 -0.73 -14.89 -14.00
N MET A 23 -1.95 -15.36 -13.69
CA MET A 23 -2.77 -14.77 -12.63
C MET A 23 -2.09 -14.87 -11.26
N LEU A 24 -1.48 -16.01 -10.95
CA LEU A 24 -0.75 -16.21 -9.71
C LEU A 24 0.45 -15.25 -9.64
N PHE A 25 1.21 -15.13 -10.72
CA PHE A 25 2.35 -14.23 -10.80
C PHE A 25 1.93 -12.77 -10.61
N GLN A 26 0.87 -12.31 -11.29
CA GLN A 26 0.31 -10.97 -11.09
C GLN A 26 -0.11 -10.74 -9.63
N HIS A 27 -0.74 -11.74 -9.00
CA HIS A 27 -1.14 -11.63 -7.61
C HIS A 27 0.05 -11.46 -6.66
N TRP A 28 1.13 -12.21 -6.86
CA TRP A 28 2.37 -12.06 -6.07
C TRP A 28 3.05 -10.71 -6.31
N LEU A 29 3.07 -10.22 -7.55
CA LEU A 29 3.55 -8.87 -7.86
C LEU A 29 2.72 -7.81 -7.12
N ASP A 30 1.40 -7.92 -7.17
CA ASP A 30 0.49 -6.97 -6.53
C ASP A 30 0.68 -6.91 -5.00
N GLN A 31 0.87 -8.09 -4.38
CA GLN A 31 1.19 -8.19 -2.95
C GLN A 31 2.54 -7.53 -2.62
N THR A 32 3.58 -7.81 -3.44
CA THR A 32 4.93 -7.28 -3.22
C THR A 32 4.97 -5.77 -3.33
N ILE A 33 4.33 -5.21 -4.35
CA ILE A 33 4.23 -3.75 -4.55
C ILE A 33 3.43 -3.12 -3.41
N SER A 34 2.33 -3.74 -2.98
CA SER A 34 1.54 -3.29 -1.82
C SER A 34 2.34 -3.30 -0.52
N GLY A 35 3.21 -4.30 -0.33
CA GLY A 35 4.14 -4.36 0.80
C GLY A 35 5.14 -3.21 0.79
N LEU A 36 5.76 -2.92 -0.36
CA LEU A 36 6.67 -1.78 -0.52
C LEU A 36 5.97 -0.44 -0.23
N MET A 37 4.77 -0.26 -0.77
CA MET A 37 3.94 0.94 -0.52
C MET A 37 3.61 1.10 0.97
N SER A 38 3.32 0.01 1.66
CA SER A 38 3.06 0.02 3.11
C SER A 38 4.29 0.44 3.92
N ALA A 39 5.49 0.03 3.49
CA ALA A 39 6.74 0.45 4.13
C ALA A 39 7.00 1.96 3.94
N ILE A 40 6.79 2.47 2.72
CA ILE A 40 6.87 3.92 2.43
C ILE A 40 5.86 4.70 3.28
N ALA A 41 4.60 4.22 3.34
CA ALA A 41 3.55 4.83 4.13
C ALA A 41 3.91 4.84 5.62
N THR A 42 4.45 3.75 6.16
CA THR A 42 4.89 3.66 7.56
C THR A 42 5.87 4.77 7.91
N LYS A 43 6.88 5.00 7.06
CA LYS A 43 7.82 6.11 7.22
C LYS A 43 7.13 7.48 7.14
N LYS A 44 6.19 7.66 6.21
CA LYS A 44 5.49 8.94 6.02
C LYS A 44 4.46 9.26 7.10
N LEU A 45 3.93 8.25 7.79
CA LEU A 45 2.99 8.44 8.91
C LEU A 45 3.63 9.17 10.09
N GLU A 46 4.95 9.10 10.24
CA GLU A 46 5.74 9.84 11.25
C GLU A 46 5.76 11.35 10.98
N ASP A 47 5.60 11.77 9.72
CA ASP A 47 5.67 13.18 9.31
C ASP A 47 4.34 13.92 9.53
N VAL A 48 3.23 13.19 9.66
CA VAL A 48 1.86 13.74 9.68
C VAL A 48 1.17 13.65 11.05
N GLY A 49 0.07 14.39 11.21
CA GLY A 49 -0.74 14.38 12.43
C GLY A 49 -1.67 13.16 12.57
N LYS A 50 -2.31 13.03 13.74
CA LYS A 50 -3.23 11.92 14.04
C LYS A 50 -4.45 11.87 13.11
N LEU A 51 -4.87 13.00 12.56
CA LEU A 51 -6.03 13.07 11.65
C LEU A 51 -5.69 12.42 10.31
N GLU A 52 -4.55 12.77 9.76
CA GLU A 52 -3.99 12.26 8.50
C GLU A 52 -3.67 10.76 8.64
N GLN A 53 -3.07 10.34 9.77
CA GLN A 53 -2.85 8.92 10.05
C GLN A 53 -4.16 8.11 10.04
N ARG A 54 -5.22 8.64 10.67
CA ARG A 54 -6.54 8.00 10.66
C ARG A 54 -7.17 8.01 9.27
N ALA A 55 -6.97 9.08 8.49
CA ALA A 55 -7.45 9.16 7.11
C ALA A 55 -6.79 8.10 6.22
N HIS A 56 -5.46 7.98 6.29
CA HIS A 56 -4.70 6.97 5.58
C HIS A 56 -5.15 5.55 5.97
N LYS A 57 -5.29 5.24 7.27
CA LYS A 57 -5.80 3.93 7.74
C LYS A 57 -7.20 3.62 7.22
N ARG A 58 -8.09 4.61 7.12
CA ARG A 58 -9.43 4.42 6.53
C ARG A 58 -9.36 4.19 5.02
N CYS A 59 -8.45 4.85 4.32
CA CYS A 59 -8.24 4.68 2.89
C CYS A 59 -7.73 3.27 2.59
N THR A 60 -6.64 2.84 3.23
CA THR A 60 -6.04 1.52 2.97
C THR A 60 -6.97 0.37 3.31
N ARG A 61 -7.82 0.52 4.35
CA ARG A 61 -8.86 -0.49 4.67
C ARG A 61 -9.92 -0.66 3.58
N LYS A 62 -10.14 0.36 2.75
CA LYS A 62 -11.10 0.31 1.63
C LYS A 62 -10.45 -0.05 0.30
N ALA A 63 -9.12 -0.02 0.21
CA ALA A 63 -8.41 -0.35 -1.01
C ALA A 63 -8.47 -1.87 -1.27
N SER A 64 -8.86 -2.23 -2.48
CA SER A 64 -8.98 -3.60 -2.98
C SER A 64 -8.00 -3.91 -4.11
N SER A 65 -7.27 -2.90 -4.59
CA SER A 65 -6.30 -3.01 -5.67
C SER A 65 -5.01 -2.25 -5.36
N VAL A 66 -3.92 -2.62 -6.04
CA VAL A 66 -2.63 -1.90 -5.97
C VAL A 66 -2.79 -0.43 -6.32
N LYS A 67 -3.63 -0.11 -7.31
CA LYS A 67 -3.91 1.26 -7.73
C LYS A 67 -4.55 2.08 -6.61
N GLU A 68 -5.56 1.54 -5.94
CA GLU A 68 -6.21 2.22 -4.81
C GLU A 68 -5.26 2.37 -3.62
N HIS A 69 -4.43 1.35 -3.36
CA HIS A 69 -3.39 1.44 -2.33
C HIS A 69 -2.38 2.57 -2.65
N ALA A 70 -1.91 2.66 -3.90
CA ALA A 70 -1.03 3.73 -4.34
C ALA A 70 -1.67 5.12 -4.13
N GLN A 71 -2.95 5.28 -4.46
CA GLN A 71 -3.68 6.52 -4.21
C GLN A 71 -3.70 6.89 -2.71
N CYS A 72 -3.90 5.92 -1.82
CA CYS A 72 -3.83 6.15 -0.37
C CYS A 72 -2.45 6.64 0.09
N VAL A 73 -1.37 6.11 -0.50
CA VAL A 73 0.00 6.52 -0.17
C VAL A 73 0.31 7.91 -0.73
N VAL A 74 -0.11 8.21 -1.96
CA VAL A 74 0.08 9.54 -2.57
C VAL A 74 -0.61 10.62 -1.74
N MET A 75 -1.86 10.42 -1.32
CA MET A 75 -2.55 11.37 -0.44
C MET A 75 -1.79 11.61 0.87
N LEU A 76 -1.26 10.55 1.49
CA LEU A 76 -0.44 10.67 2.70
C LEU A 76 0.85 11.46 2.44
N MET A 77 1.50 11.25 1.31
CA MET A 77 2.71 11.97 0.92
C MET A 77 2.44 13.46 0.68
N ASP A 78 1.30 13.79 0.07
CA ASP A 78 0.87 15.18 -0.13
C ASP A 78 0.58 15.89 1.20
N ASP A 79 -0.09 15.21 2.12
CA ASP A 79 -0.33 15.71 3.49
C ASP A 79 1.00 15.96 4.23
N ALA A 80 1.94 15.02 4.14
CA ALA A 80 3.28 15.15 4.72
C ALA A 80 4.03 16.35 4.13
N ALA A 81 4.03 16.50 2.80
CA ALA A 81 4.67 17.60 2.11
C ALA A 81 4.05 18.96 2.47
N LYS A 82 2.72 19.02 2.63
CA LYS A 82 2.02 20.24 3.06
C LYS A 82 2.42 20.64 4.49
N LEU A 83 2.45 19.69 5.41
CA LEU A 83 2.86 19.94 6.80
C LEU A 83 4.33 20.35 6.90
N GLU A 84 5.21 19.72 6.12
CA GLU A 84 6.62 20.10 6.02
C GLU A 84 6.78 21.56 5.56
N LYS A 85 6.03 21.98 4.53
CA LYS A 85 6.02 23.37 4.06
C LYS A 85 5.56 24.34 5.15
N LEU A 86 4.47 24.00 5.87
CA LEU A 86 3.96 24.83 6.97
C LEU A 86 4.96 24.95 8.13
N ARG A 87 5.71 23.88 8.44
CA ARG A 87 6.78 23.92 9.45
C ARG A 87 7.96 24.81 9.03
N ARG A 88 8.20 24.94 7.72
CA ARG A 88 9.28 25.77 7.16
C ARG A 88 8.89 27.23 6.97
N THR A 89 7.60 27.55 6.85
CA THR A 89 7.16 28.94 6.74
C THR A 89 7.31 29.67 8.08
N PRO A 90 7.99 30.83 8.13
CA PRO A 90 8.07 31.64 9.35
C PRO A 90 6.66 32.03 9.80
N THR A 91 6.37 31.89 11.09
CA THR A 91 5.10 32.41 11.64
C THR A 91 5.12 33.94 11.57
N PRO A 92 4.06 34.60 11.07
CA PRO A 92 3.97 36.06 11.11
C PRO A 92 4.00 36.53 12.56
N ASP A 93 4.91 37.48 12.85
CA ASP A 93 5.07 38.08 14.18
C ASP A 93 3.78 38.79 14.59
N LYS A 94 3.13 38.29 15.65
CA LYS A 94 1.92 38.89 16.23
C LYS A 94 2.27 39.91 17.32
N ARG A 95 3.27 40.76 17.06
CA ARG A 95 3.62 41.88 17.93
C ARG A 95 3.50 43.20 17.15
N SER A 96 2.33 43.81 17.22
CA SER A 96 2.08 45.23 16.95
C SER A 96 0.96 45.69 17.86
#